data_AF-A0A0F9DFC3-F1
#
_entry.id   AF-A0A0F9DFC3-F1
#
_cell.length_a   1.000
_cell.length_b   1.000
_cell.length_c   1.000
_cell.angle_alpha   90.00
_cell.angle_beta   90.00
_cell.angle_gamma   90.00
#
_symmetry.space_group_name_H-M   'P 1'
#
loop_
_entity.id
_entity.type
_entity.pdbx_description
1 polymer ?
#
loop_
_entity_poly.entity_id
_entity_poly.type
_entity_poly.pdbx_seq_one_letter_code
_entity_poly.pdbx_strand_id
1 'polypeptide(L)'
;IQSYLLDESGAIVRTLDLRKSGKGVRLGANINTRNLSPLRAVAFSCQELSGVGFFDPRFLKNLPNGTIFDARRDTVPQRLNFSLYRGQMACQLEPGIRWQFVLRSGITRNRMALLNMIDPADPAAAGLSDREAIRGFEIGQPPPLQLMHMSARDLYRLDERRLADYARAGISSGPVRKLREHTEEMLAKADAAMAADDGAALARAASGAMANEIRAYQAVRELADDVIRGAIFLLLMLVPFSVAMERLLFCSPRVYRQIAAIMGIFAVMIAVLWSFHPAFRISAQPMMIVLAFAIITMSLMVLSVVYRKFESGLAELRSGRAEASGAQTSRMGVLATAVRLGIASMRKRKLRTALTGLAVMLITFSLLCFMSASSYRGVRQFPLDVRDPSWAPPYTGVLIRQPSHQPMPAVARTFLETILGRDRDISVRLWWCAPAKRDWRLHVRNPGNGRQVSLKAGLGVSASEAKFTRLDEVCPKWPRFAAGGGCYLPRWAAEELRVQPGQPVVELSGKQVGRAALFPDLEGLAYAEDDGHARGLRGLCL
;
A
#
# COMPACT_ATOMS: atom_id res chain seq x y z
N ILE A 1 29.37 4.95 8.78
CA ILE A 1 29.69 4.65 10.20
C ILE A 1 28.91 5.63 11.05
N GLN A 2 28.16 5.17 12.06
CA GLN A 2 27.44 6.04 13.00
C GLN A 2 28.27 6.16 14.29
N SER A 3 28.34 7.36 14.86
CA SER A 3 29.11 7.64 16.08
C SER A 3 28.18 7.71 17.29
N TYR A 4 28.55 6.99 18.34
CA TYR A 4 27.76 6.81 19.56
C TYR A 4 28.64 6.91 20.79
N LEU A 5 28.09 7.42 21.89
CA LEU A 5 28.65 7.28 23.22
C LEU A 5 27.92 6.13 23.93
N LEU A 6 28.69 5.15 24.40
CA LEU A 6 28.19 4.03 25.17
C LEU A 6 28.37 4.30 26.66
N ASP A 7 27.46 3.80 27.48
CA ASP A 7 27.68 3.69 28.93
C ASP A 7 28.44 2.41 29.30
N GLU A 8 28.69 2.20 30.59
CA GLU A 8 29.34 1.01 31.14
C GLU A 8 28.58 -0.30 30.84
N SER A 9 27.27 -0.21 30.56
CA SER A 9 26.43 -1.36 30.18
C SER A 9 26.46 -1.66 28.68
N GLY A 10 27.09 -0.80 27.88
CA GLY A 10 27.12 -0.89 26.42
C GLY A 10 25.90 -0.30 25.74
N ALA A 11 25.00 0.40 26.46
CA ALA A 11 23.83 1.05 25.89
C ALA A 11 24.19 2.41 25.28
N ILE A 12 23.52 2.78 24.19
CA ILE A 12 23.75 4.06 23.49
C ILE A 12 23.07 5.21 24.25
N VAL A 13 23.87 6.03 24.94
CA VAL A 13 23.38 7.17 25.75
C VAL A 13 23.41 8.49 24.97
N ARG A 14 24.33 8.66 24.02
CA ARG A 14 24.35 9.85 23.15
C ARG A 14 24.66 9.46 21.71
N THR A 15 23.98 10.12 20.78
CA THR A 15 24.19 9.94 19.34
C THR A 15 24.23 11.29 18.63
N LEU A 16 24.85 11.33 17.45
CA LEU A 16 24.76 12.47 16.54
C LEU A 16 23.34 12.59 15.96
N ASP A 17 22.76 13.79 15.93
CA ASP A 17 21.51 14.08 15.24
C ASP A 17 21.77 14.08 13.72
N LEU A 18 21.37 13.01 13.04
CA LEU A 18 21.59 12.84 11.61
C LEU A 18 20.72 13.77 10.76
N ARG A 19 19.66 14.37 11.32
CA ARG A 19 18.74 15.26 10.61
C ARG A 19 19.25 16.70 10.60
N LYS A 20 19.85 17.13 11.72
CA LYS A 20 20.39 18.50 11.88
C LYS A 20 21.88 18.61 11.57
N SER A 21 22.64 17.53 11.69
CA SER A 21 24.06 17.54 11.33
C SER A 21 24.23 17.54 9.80
N GLY A 22 25.14 18.39 9.30
CA GLY A 22 25.39 18.52 7.86
C GLY A 22 25.82 17.21 7.20
N LYS A 23 25.60 17.09 5.88
CA LYS A 23 25.92 15.87 5.08
C LYS A 23 27.36 15.35 5.28
N GLY A 24 28.32 16.21 5.64
CA GLY A 24 29.72 15.84 5.90
C GLY A 24 29.97 15.06 7.21
N VAL A 25 29.04 15.11 8.18
CA VAL A 25 29.13 14.35 9.44
C VAL A 25 28.66 12.90 9.26
N ARG A 26 27.88 12.63 8.21
CA ARG A 26 27.55 11.27 7.76
C ARG A 26 28.77 10.69 7.04
N LEU A 27 29.81 10.37 7.82
CA LEU A 27 31.08 9.88 7.31
C LEU A 27 30.89 8.61 6.46
N GLY A 28 30.95 8.81 5.15
CA GLY A 28 32.09 8.29 4.39
C GLY A 28 33.16 9.38 4.33
N ALA A 29 34.03 9.48 5.35
CA ALA A 29 35.31 10.15 5.11
C ALA A 29 36.02 9.32 4.05
N ASN A 30 36.28 9.92 2.90
CA ASN A 30 37.22 9.34 1.98
C ASN A 30 38.59 9.35 2.67
N ILE A 31 39.25 8.20 2.73
CA ILE A 31 40.57 8.02 3.37
C ILE A 31 41.60 8.98 2.74
N ASN A 32 41.30 9.51 1.55
CA ASN A 32 42.12 10.47 0.80
C ASN A 32 41.84 11.96 1.09
N THR A 33 41.01 12.32 2.07
CA THR A 33 40.66 13.73 2.33
C THR A 33 41.82 14.45 3.06
N ARG A 34 42.60 15.25 2.33
CA ARG A 34 43.77 15.99 2.88
C ARG A 34 43.43 17.28 3.62
N ASN A 35 42.24 17.87 3.39
CA ASN A 35 41.78 19.08 4.11
C ASN A 35 40.69 18.72 5.13
N LEU A 36 41.06 18.73 6.41
CA LEU A 36 40.15 18.57 7.54
C LEU A 36 39.49 19.91 7.87
N SER A 37 38.40 20.25 7.19
CA SER A 37 37.51 21.31 7.69
C SER A 37 36.87 20.84 9.01
N PRO A 38 36.83 21.67 10.07
CA PRO A 38 36.21 21.28 11.33
C PRO A 38 34.73 20.96 11.11
N LEU A 39 34.39 19.67 11.25
CA LEU A 39 33.02 19.19 11.14
C LEU A 39 32.28 19.49 12.44
N ARG A 40 31.33 20.43 12.39
CA ARG A 40 30.40 20.66 13.49
C ARG A 40 29.27 19.63 13.42
N ALA A 41 29.13 18.85 14.47
CA ALA A 41 28.06 17.87 14.62
C ALA A 41 27.21 18.20 15.85
N VAL A 42 25.90 18.04 15.74
CA VAL A 42 24.98 18.20 16.88
C VAL A 42 24.74 16.83 17.47
N ALA A 43 25.04 16.63 18.75
CA ALA A 43 24.75 15.40 19.48
C ALA A 43 23.58 15.60 20.44
N PHE A 44 22.80 14.55 20.69
CA PHE A 44 21.71 14.56 21.67
C PHE A 44 21.77 13.33 22.56
N SER A 45 21.29 13.49 23.80
CA SER A 45 21.09 12.36 24.72
C SER A 45 19.90 11.54 24.23
N CYS A 46 20.09 10.22 24.16
CA CYS A 46 19.11 9.31 23.59
C CYS A 46 18.98 8.04 24.44
N GLN A 47 17.88 7.32 24.21
CA GLN A 47 17.74 5.92 24.59
C GLN A 47 17.56 5.08 23.32
N GLU A 48 18.12 3.87 23.34
CA GLU A 48 18.03 2.93 22.23
C GLU A 48 16.69 2.19 22.24
N LEU A 49 16.08 2.08 21.07
CA LEU A 49 14.94 1.23 20.79
C LEU A 49 15.26 0.36 19.58
N SER A 50 15.46 -0.93 19.83
CA SER A 50 15.79 -1.92 18.81
C SER A 50 14.67 -2.94 18.71
N GLY A 51 14.30 -3.36 17.50
CA GLY A 51 13.19 -4.29 17.28
C GLY A 51 13.41 -5.16 16.05
N VAL A 52 12.84 -6.36 16.05
CA VAL A 52 12.96 -7.33 14.95
C VAL A 52 11.59 -7.92 14.61
N GLY A 53 11.44 -8.47 13.41
CA GLY A 53 10.19 -9.13 13.02
C GLY A 53 9.15 -8.23 12.35
N PHE A 54 9.57 -7.07 11.82
CA PHE A 54 8.70 -6.20 11.03
C PHE A 54 8.44 -6.77 9.63
N PHE A 55 7.44 -7.65 9.56
CA PHE A 55 7.08 -8.45 8.39
C PHE A 55 5.59 -8.29 8.05
N ASP A 56 5.24 -8.32 6.77
CA ASP A 56 3.86 -8.29 6.28
C ASP A 56 3.38 -9.73 6.04
N PRO A 57 2.49 -10.28 6.89
CA PRO A 57 2.04 -11.68 6.79
C PRO A 57 1.22 -11.95 5.53
N ARG A 58 0.65 -10.91 4.90
CA ARG A 58 -0.21 -11.05 3.71
C ARG A 58 0.60 -11.09 2.42
N PHE A 59 1.63 -10.26 2.32
CA PHE A 59 2.48 -10.17 1.11
C PHE A 59 3.81 -10.89 1.25
N LEU A 60 4.07 -11.51 2.40
CA LEU A 60 5.29 -12.24 2.71
C LEU A 60 6.55 -11.44 2.43
N LYS A 61 6.58 -10.18 2.89
CA LYS A 61 7.67 -9.25 2.65
C LYS A 61 8.04 -8.47 3.91
N ASN A 62 9.30 -8.09 4.00
CA ASN A 62 9.75 -7.18 5.04
C ASN A 62 9.15 -5.80 4.79
N LEU A 63 8.76 -5.12 5.86
CA LEU A 63 8.29 -3.74 5.77
C LEU A 63 9.51 -2.82 5.60
N PRO A 64 9.65 -2.11 4.47
CA PRO A 64 10.87 -1.37 4.15
C PRO A 64 10.94 0.00 4.84
N ASN A 65 9.78 0.58 5.15
CA ASN A 65 9.68 1.95 5.65
C ASN A 65 8.79 1.99 6.88
N GLY A 66 9.14 2.86 7.83
CA GLY A 66 8.32 3.16 8.99
C GLY A 66 8.52 4.59 9.46
N THR A 67 7.59 5.08 10.26
CA THR A 67 7.69 6.40 10.89
C THR A 67 7.31 6.25 12.35
N ILE A 68 8.19 6.75 13.21
CA ILE A 68 7.96 6.84 14.65
C ILE A 68 7.39 8.22 14.95
N PHE A 69 6.35 8.24 15.77
CA PHE A 69 5.75 9.46 16.28
C PHE A 69 5.78 9.46 17.80
N ASP A 70 5.77 10.66 18.38
CA ASP A 70 5.48 10.85 19.80
C ASP A 70 3.96 10.80 19.99
N ALA A 71 3.47 9.83 20.76
CA ALA A 71 2.03 9.63 21.01
C ALA A 71 1.36 10.84 21.68
N ARG A 72 2.10 11.61 22.49
CA ARG A 72 1.53 12.81 23.15
C ARG A 72 1.33 13.95 22.15
N ARG A 73 2.32 14.15 21.28
CA ARG A 73 2.36 15.29 20.35
C ARG A 73 1.76 14.96 18.97
N ASP A 74 1.58 13.68 18.66
CA ASP A 74 1.19 13.15 17.34
C ASP A 74 2.06 13.72 16.20
N THR A 75 3.34 13.87 16.49
CA THR A 75 4.33 14.42 15.54
C THR A 75 5.59 13.59 15.59
N VAL A 76 6.37 13.65 14.52
CA VAL A 76 7.69 13.01 14.53
C VAL A 76 8.56 13.71 15.58
N PRO A 77 9.23 12.96 16.48
CA PRO A 77 10.11 13.53 17.48
C PRO A 77 11.13 14.51 16.89
N GLN A 78 11.44 15.57 17.64
CA GLN A 78 12.35 16.62 17.17
C GLN A 78 13.75 16.09 16.87
N ARG A 79 14.25 15.17 17.71
CA ARG A 79 15.53 14.49 17.53
C ARG A 79 15.28 12.99 17.47
N LEU A 80 15.67 12.39 16.36
CA LEU A 80 15.40 10.99 16.05
C LEU A 80 16.38 10.48 15.00
N ASN A 81 17.09 9.41 15.34
CA ASN A 81 17.76 8.56 14.38
C ASN A 81 16.97 7.26 14.23
N PHE A 82 16.66 6.89 12.99
CA PHE A 82 15.85 5.72 12.69
C PHE A 82 16.41 5.01 11.47
N SER A 83 16.59 3.70 11.59
CA SER A 83 16.97 2.80 10.51
C SER A 83 16.07 1.58 10.56
N LEU A 84 15.58 1.15 9.40
CA LEU A 84 14.83 -0.07 9.23
C LEU A 84 15.40 -0.81 8.02
N TYR A 85 15.93 -2.01 8.26
CA TYR A 85 16.55 -2.82 7.23
C TYR A 85 16.17 -4.28 7.41
N ARG A 86 15.59 -4.89 6.36
CA ARG A 86 15.19 -6.31 6.34
C ARG A 86 14.35 -6.75 7.56
N GLY A 87 13.46 -5.88 8.04
CA GLY A 87 12.60 -6.18 9.19
C GLY A 87 13.28 -6.03 10.56
N GLN A 88 14.50 -5.49 10.59
CA GLN A 88 15.23 -5.11 11.79
C GLN A 88 15.25 -3.59 11.90
N MET A 89 14.89 -3.09 13.07
CA MET A 89 14.81 -1.67 13.40
C MET A 89 15.88 -1.33 14.42
N ALA A 90 16.58 -0.24 14.19
CA ALA A 90 17.43 0.42 15.18
C ALA A 90 17.03 1.88 15.26
N CYS A 91 16.70 2.34 16.46
CA CYS A 91 16.22 3.68 16.70
C CYS A 91 16.87 4.30 17.92
N GLN A 92 17.20 5.59 17.84
CA GLN A 92 17.63 6.40 18.97
C GLN A 92 16.70 7.61 19.09
N LEU A 93 16.05 7.72 20.25
CA LEU A 93 14.99 8.67 20.56
C LEU A 93 15.36 9.48 21.81
N GLU A 94 14.79 10.67 21.97
CA GLU A 94 14.97 11.45 23.21
C GLU A 94 14.35 10.69 24.41
N PRO A 95 14.98 10.75 25.60
CA PRO A 95 14.44 10.14 26.80
C PRO A 95 13.04 10.68 27.15
N GLY A 96 12.18 9.83 27.71
CA GLY A 96 10.84 10.20 28.18
C GLY A 96 9.77 10.35 27.09
N ILE A 97 10.09 10.07 25.83
CA ILE A 97 9.10 10.02 24.74
C ILE A 97 8.24 8.76 24.87
N ARG A 98 6.93 8.91 24.65
CA ARG A 98 6.04 7.77 24.36
C ARG A 98 5.97 7.57 22.87
N TRP A 99 6.51 6.48 22.36
CA TRP A 99 6.61 6.23 20.94
C TRP A 99 5.39 5.44 20.44
N GLN A 100 4.93 5.79 19.24
CA GLN A 100 4.05 4.96 18.42
C GLN A 100 4.77 4.69 17.09
N PHE A 101 4.52 3.54 16.48
CA PHE A 101 5.24 3.16 15.27
C PHE A 101 4.29 2.72 14.16
N VAL A 102 4.36 3.41 13.02
CA VAL A 102 3.55 3.08 11.85
C VAL A 102 4.47 2.64 10.71
N LEU A 103 4.30 1.40 10.28
CA LEU A 103 5.06 0.81 9.18
C LEU A 103 4.25 0.80 7.90
N ARG A 104 4.95 1.02 6.79
CA ARG A 104 4.37 1.20 5.47
C ARG A 104 5.00 0.24 4.48
N SER A 105 4.21 -0.16 3.48
CA SER A 105 4.75 -0.79 2.29
C SER A 105 4.19 -0.09 1.05
N GLY A 106 5.11 0.44 0.23
CA GLY A 106 4.79 1.39 -0.83
C GLY A 106 4.68 2.83 -0.32
N ILE A 107 4.04 3.70 -1.09
CA ILE A 107 4.03 5.15 -0.85
C ILE A 107 3.01 5.55 0.24
N THR A 108 1.82 4.95 0.26
CA THR A 108 0.67 5.47 1.05
C THR A 108 -0.05 4.46 1.94
N ARG A 109 0.31 3.17 1.85
CA ARG A 109 -0.41 2.11 2.59
C ARG A 109 0.33 1.71 3.87
N ASN A 110 -0.29 2.03 5.00
CA ASN A 110 0.10 1.48 6.30
C ASN A 110 -0.18 -0.03 6.28
N ARG A 111 0.73 -0.79 6.86
CA ARG A 111 0.70 -2.26 6.89
C ARG A 111 0.84 -2.83 8.30
N MET A 112 1.36 -2.04 9.24
CA MET A 112 1.47 -2.41 10.64
C MET A 112 1.50 -1.11 11.45
N ALA A 113 0.88 -1.13 12.62
CA ALA A 113 0.83 0.00 13.53
C ALA A 113 0.91 -0.51 14.97
N LEU A 114 1.83 0.06 15.74
CA LEU A 114 1.97 -0.16 17.17
C LEU A 114 1.58 1.15 17.85
N LEU A 115 0.39 1.16 18.43
CA LEU A 115 -0.27 2.35 18.99
C LEU A 115 -0.46 2.24 20.50
N ASN A 116 -0.51 1.01 21.05
CA ASN A 116 -0.92 0.76 22.42
C ASN A 116 -2.28 1.42 22.71
N MET A 117 -3.27 1.07 21.89
CA MET A 117 -4.59 1.71 21.94
C MET A 117 -5.42 1.10 23.08
N ILE A 118 -6.10 1.97 23.86
CA ILE A 118 -7.06 1.55 24.90
C ILE A 118 -8.19 0.76 24.24
N ASP A 119 -8.66 -0.28 24.94
CA ASP A 119 -9.80 -1.05 24.47
C ASP A 119 -11.06 -0.17 24.34
N PRO A 120 -11.73 -0.13 23.18
CA PRO A 120 -12.98 0.61 23.02
C PRO A 120 -14.09 0.17 23.99
N ALA A 121 -14.05 -1.07 24.49
CA ALA A 121 -14.99 -1.58 25.48
C ALA A 121 -14.72 -1.10 26.92
N ASP A 122 -13.54 -0.52 27.19
CA ASP A 122 -13.17 0.00 28.51
C ASP A 122 -13.98 1.28 28.81
N PRO A 123 -14.62 1.42 29.98
CA PRO A 123 -15.28 2.66 30.40
C PRO A 123 -14.36 3.90 30.30
N ALA A 124 -13.06 3.73 30.52
CA ALA A 124 -12.08 4.82 30.41
C ALA A 124 -11.86 5.29 28.95
N ALA A 125 -12.26 4.50 27.95
CA ALA A 125 -12.19 4.86 26.54
C ALA A 125 -13.39 5.70 26.07
N ALA A 126 -14.48 5.73 26.84
CA ALA A 126 -15.70 6.43 26.48
C ALA A 126 -15.46 7.94 26.36
N GLY A 127 -15.83 8.52 25.21
CA GLY A 127 -15.71 9.96 24.95
C GLY A 127 -14.30 10.45 24.59
N LEU A 128 -13.27 9.62 24.68
CA LEU A 128 -11.93 9.96 24.17
C LEU A 128 -11.98 10.09 22.65
N SER A 129 -11.21 11.01 22.10
CA SER A 129 -10.89 11.04 20.66
C SER A 129 -9.93 9.91 20.27
N ASP A 130 -9.84 9.58 18.98
CA ASP A 130 -8.90 8.55 18.49
C ASP A 130 -7.47 8.81 18.93
N ARG A 131 -7.09 10.09 19.01
CA ARG A 131 -5.76 10.53 19.45
C ARG A 131 -5.54 10.29 20.94
N GLU A 132 -6.54 10.55 21.78
CA GLU A 132 -6.42 10.39 23.24
C GLU A 132 -6.46 8.91 23.66
N ALA A 133 -7.06 8.06 22.83
CA ALA A 133 -7.07 6.62 23.05
C ALA A 133 -5.72 5.95 22.75
N ILE A 134 -4.82 6.63 22.04
CA ILE A 134 -3.47 6.14 21.73
C ILE A 134 -2.53 6.52 22.90
N ARG A 135 -2.11 5.53 23.68
CA ARG A 135 -1.17 5.76 24.81
C ARG A 135 0.29 5.79 24.38
N GLY A 136 0.63 5.07 23.30
CA GLY A 136 2.02 4.79 22.92
C GLY A 136 2.74 3.88 23.91
N PHE A 137 4.00 3.56 23.60
CA PHE A 137 4.89 2.76 24.42
C PHE A 137 5.94 3.65 25.08
N GLU A 138 6.28 3.37 26.32
CA GLU A 138 7.35 4.10 27.00
C GLU A 138 8.72 3.66 26.48
N ILE A 139 9.58 4.64 26.24
CA ILE A 139 10.97 4.37 25.89
C ILE A 139 11.73 3.82 27.11
N GLY A 140 12.56 2.80 26.89
CA GLY A 140 13.26 2.05 27.95
C GLY A 140 12.54 0.76 28.35
N GLN A 141 11.27 0.57 27.99
CA GLN A 141 10.63 -0.74 28.07
C GLN A 141 10.98 -1.57 26.84
N PRO A 142 11.16 -2.90 26.98
CA PRO A 142 11.38 -3.76 25.83
C PRO A 142 10.18 -3.65 24.88
N PRO A 143 10.40 -3.58 23.56
CA PRO A 143 9.30 -3.61 22.62
C PRO A 143 8.48 -4.88 22.81
N PRO A 144 7.17 -4.82 22.48
CA PRO A 144 6.29 -5.97 22.64
C PRO A 144 6.83 -7.17 21.87
N LEU A 145 7.02 -8.30 22.57
CA LEU A 145 7.54 -9.54 21.98
C LEU A 145 6.62 -10.08 20.87
N GLN A 146 5.31 -9.82 20.97
CA GLN A 146 4.27 -10.32 20.06
C GLN A 146 3.76 -9.20 19.13
N LEU A 147 4.65 -8.68 18.28
CA LEU A 147 4.38 -7.56 17.37
C LEU A 147 3.14 -7.75 16.49
N MET A 148 2.96 -8.95 15.93
CA MET A 148 1.83 -9.25 15.03
C MET A 148 0.50 -9.20 15.79
N HIS A 149 0.44 -9.83 16.95
CA HIS A 149 -0.76 -9.85 17.78
C HIS A 149 -1.10 -8.44 18.26
N MET A 150 -0.11 -7.70 18.75
CA MET A 150 -0.31 -6.35 19.24
C MET A 150 -0.75 -5.39 18.13
N SER A 151 -0.10 -5.44 16.96
CA SER A 151 -0.51 -4.60 15.84
C SER A 151 -1.89 -4.96 15.31
N ALA A 152 -2.25 -6.25 15.27
CA ALA A 152 -3.58 -6.67 14.85
C ALA A 152 -4.64 -6.13 15.83
N ARG A 153 -4.38 -6.23 17.13
CA ARG A 153 -5.28 -5.71 18.17
C ARG A 153 -5.42 -4.18 18.12
N ASP A 154 -4.31 -3.45 17.98
CA ASP A 154 -4.33 -1.99 17.90
C ASP A 154 -5.10 -1.49 16.66
N LEU A 155 -4.90 -2.13 15.50
CA LEU A 155 -5.65 -1.80 14.29
C LEU A 155 -7.13 -2.18 14.42
N TYR A 156 -7.44 -3.36 14.98
CA TYR A 156 -8.82 -3.82 15.19
C TYR A 156 -9.62 -2.82 16.05
N ARG A 157 -9.01 -2.33 17.14
CA ARG A 157 -9.59 -1.32 18.04
C ARG A 157 -9.76 0.05 17.36
N LEU A 158 -8.78 0.47 16.57
CA LEU A 158 -8.85 1.71 15.80
C LEU A 158 -9.99 1.65 14.78
N ASP A 159 -10.09 0.55 14.05
CA ASP A 159 -11.14 0.32 13.07
C ASP A 159 -12.52 0.22 13.73
N GLU A 160 -12.60 -0.30 14.96
CA GLU A 160 -13.86 -0.42 15.69
C GLU A 160 -14.47 0.95 15.97
N ARG A 161 -13.63 1.86 16.49
CA ARG A 161 -14.03 3.24 16.78
C ARG A 161 -14.50 3.95 15.50
N ARG A 162 -13.72 3.82 14.42
CA ARG A 162 -14.05 4.43 13.13
C ARG A 162 -15.32 3.85 12.51
N LEU A 163 -15.50 2.54 12.57
CA LEU A 163 -16.71 1.90 12.08
C LEU A 163 -17.94 2.28 12.90
N ALA A 164 -17.79 2.47 14.22
CA ALA A 164 -18.86 2.98 15.07
C ALA A 164 -19.24 4.43 14.69
N ASP A 165 -18.26 5.29 14.37
CA ASP A 165 -18.51 6.63 13.82
C ASP A 165 -19.25 6.55 12.47
N TYR A 166 -18.82 5.66 11.57
CA TYR A 166 -19.42 5.50 10.25
C TYR A 166 -20.84 4.93 10.33
N ALA A 167 -21.08 3.97 11.22
CA ALA A 167 -22.39 3.41 11.48
C ALA A 167 -23.35 4.47 12.02
N ARG A 168 -22.90 5.34 12.94
CA ARG A 168 -23.65 6.51 13.42
C ARG A 168 -23.96 7.52 12.30
N ALA A 169 -23.15 7.55 11.25
CA ALA A 169 -23.37 8.33 10.03
C ALA A 169 -24.18 7.56 8.95
N GLY A 170 -24.65 6.34 9.22
CA GLY A 170 -25.45 5.52 8.29
C GLY A 170 -24.65 4.73 7.26
N ILE A 171 -23.32 4.65 7.40
CA ILE A 171 -22.44 3.89 6.51
C ILE A 171 -22.14 2.53 7.13
N SER A 172 -22.50 1.47 6.43
CA SER A 172 -22.18 0.10 6.83
C SER A 172 -21.73 -0.72 5.63
N SER A 173 -20.85 -1.69 5.88
CA SER A 173 -20.42 -2.63 4.85
C SER A 173 -20.40 -4.06 5.39
N GLY A 174 -21.26 -4.91 4.82
CA GLY A 174 -21.33 -6.34 5.17
C GLY A 174 -19.99 -7.07 5.04
N PRO A 175 -19.19 -6.84 3.97
CA PRO A 175 -17.89 -7.50 3.82
C PRO A 175 -16.87 -7.15 4.88
N VAL A 176 -16.78 -5.88 5.28
CA VAL A 176 -15.85 -5.46 6.34
C VAL A 176 -16.27 -6.06 7.67
N ARG A 177 -17.59 -6.12 7.94
CA ARG A 177 -18.12 -6.79 9.13
C ARG A 177 -17.73 -8.27 9.19
N LYS A 178 -17.92 -9.04 8.11
CA LYS A 178 -17.49 -10.45 8.06
C LYS A 178 -15.99 -10.62 8.25
N LEU A 179 -15.20 -9.74 7.67
CA LEU A 179 -13.74 -9.78 7.83
C LEU A 179 -13.34 -9.51 9.28
N ARG A 180 -14.05 -8.60 9.96
CA ARG A 180 -13.84 -8.31 11.38
C ARG A 180 -14.26 -9.44 12.30
N GLU A 181 -15.42 -10.06 12.07
CA GLU A 181 -15.86 -11.25 12.82
C GLU A 181 -14.74 -12.32 12.79
N HIS A 182 -14.17 -12.54 11.61
CA HIS A 182 -13.06 -13.49 11.48
C HIS A 182 -11.75 -13.01 12.13
N THR A 183 -11.44 -11.70 12.10
CA THR A 183 -10.29 -11.15 12.85
C THR A 183 -10.48 -11.33 14.35
N GLU A 184 -11.67 -11.08 14.88
CA GLU A 184 -12.03 -11.22 16.29
C GLU A 184 -11.86 -12.67 16.77
N GLU A 185 -12.35 -13.64 15.99
CA GLU A 185 -12.11 -15.06 16.24
C GLU A 185 -10.61 -15.40 16.30
N MET A 186 -9.81 -14.84 15.41
CA MET A 186 -8.36 -15.07 15.38
C MET A 186 -7.64 -14.38 16.55
N LEU A 187 -8.08 -13.18 16.96
CA LEU A 187 -7.55 -12.50 18.13
C LEU A 187 -7.87 -13.28 19.40
N ALA A 188 -9.10 -13.75 19.58
CA ALA A 188 -9.49 -14.58 20.72
C ALA A 188 -8.68 -15.89 20.80
N LYS A 189 -8.42 -16.54 19.65
CA LYS A 189 -7.52 -17.71 19.60
C LYS A 189 -6.07 -17.35 19.94
N ALA A 190 -5.60 -16.18 19.53
CA ALA A 190 -4.27 -15.70 19.88
C ALA A 190 -4.15 -15.41 21.38
N ASP A 191 -5.16 -14.77 21.99
CA ASP A 191 -5.21 -14.52 23.43
C ASP A 191 -5.25 -15.82 24.24
N ALA A 192 -6.05 -16.80 23.81
CA ALA A 192 -6.09 -18.13 24.44
C ALA A 192 -4.74 -18.88 24.31
N ALA A 193 -4.10 -18.84 23.14
CA ALA A 193 -2.78 -19.44 22.93
C ALA A 193 -1.68 -18.73 23.73
N MET A 194 -1.79 -17.41 23.92
CA MET A 194 -0.89 -16.64 24.78
C MET A 194 -1.04 -17.05 26.25
N ALA A 195 -2.27 -17.26 26.72
CA ALA A 195 -2.54 -17.74 28.08
C ALA A 195 -2.06 -19.19 28.30
N ALA A 196 -2.09 -20.02 27.26
CA ALA A 196 -1.60 -21.40 27.29
C ALA A 196 -0.08 -21.56 27.00
N ASP A 197 0.65 -20.45 26.78
CA ASP A 197 2.07 -20.43 26.38
C ASP A 197 2.38 -21.27 25.11
N ASP A 198 1.40 -21.42 24.21
CA ASP A 198 1.59 -22.09 22.92
C ASP A 198 2.02 -21.06 21.87
N GLY A 199 3.34 -20.86 21.77
CA GLY A 199 3.94 -19.94 20.81
C GLY A 199 3.61 -20.24 19.35
N ALA A 200 3.40 -21.50 18.96
CA ALA A 200 3.09 -21.88 17.59
C ALA A 200 1.62 -21.53 17.25
N ALA A 201 0.69 -21.88 18.13
CA ALA A 201 -0.71 -21.48 17.97
C ALA A 201 -0.88 -19.95 18.01
N LEU A 202 -0.17 -19.26 18.91
CA LEU A 202 -0.15 -17.81 18.99
C LEU A 202 0.35 -17.19 17.68
N ALA A 203 1.49 -17.63 17.16
CA ALA A 203 2.04 -17.11 15.91
C ALA A 203 1.08 -17.31 14.73
N ARG A 204 0.41 -18.46 14.63
CA ARG A 204 -0.59 -18.74 13.59
C ARG A 204 -1.80 -17.81 13.69
N ALA A 205 -2.42 -17.74 14.87
CA ALA A 205 -3.61 -16.94 15.11
C ALA A 205 -3.34 -15.44 14.96
N ALA A 206 -2.23 -14.95 15.53
CA ALA A 206 -1.80 -13.56 15.41
C ALA A 206 -1.50 -13.15 13.96
N SER A 207 -0.85 -14.04 13.19
CA SER A 207 -0.56 -13.79 11.78
C SER A 207 -1.83 -13.74 10.92
N GLY A 208 -2.78 -14.65 11.19
CA GLY A 208 -4.10 -14.65 10.56
C GLY A 208 -4.90 -13.38 10.87
N ALA A 209 -4.96 -13.00 12.16
CA ALA A 209 -5.58 -11.76 12.62
C ALA A 209 -4.96 -10.55 11.92
N MET A 210 -3.62 -10.45 11.91
CA MET A 210 -2.92 -9.33 11.28
C MET A 210 -3.16 -9.26 9.75
N ALA A 211 -3.16 -10.41 9.06
CA ALA A 211 -3.40 -10.43 7.62
C ALA A 211 -4.83 -9.99 7.25
N ASN A 212 -5.82 -10.35 8.07
CA ASN A 212 -7.21 -9.91 7.91
C ASN A 212 -7.36 -8.43 8.29
N GLU A 213 -6.72 -7.99 9.36
CA GLU A 213 -6.84 -6.62 9.85
C GLU A 213 -6.20 -5.61 8.89
N ILE A 214 -5.07 -5.93 8.26
CA ILE A 214 -4.50 -5.08 7.19
C ILE A 214 -5.51 -4.86 6.05
N ARG A 215 -6.35 -5.86 5.75
CA ARG A 215 -7.40 -5.74 4.73
C ARG A 215 -8.58 -4.90 5.24
N ALA A 216 -9.00 -5.12 6.48
CA ALA A 216 -10.09 -4.38 7.12
C ALA A 216 -9.74 -2.90 7.18
N TYR A 217 -8.57 -2.56 7.73
CA TYR A 217 -8.07 -1.19 7.83
C TYR A 217 -8.02 -0.46 6.49
N GLN A 218 -7.56 -1.16 5.44
CA GLN A 218 -7.54 -0.59 4.09
C GLN A 218 -8.96 -0.34 3.57
N ALA A 219 -9.88 -1.28 3.77
CA ALA A 219 -11.27 -1.12 3.36
C ALA A 219 -12.00 -0.02 4.14
N VAL A 220 -11.79 0.09 5.46
CA VAL A 220 -12.34 1.13 6.31
C VAL A 220 -11.85 2.51 5.87
N ARG A 221 -10.57 2.63 5.54
CA ARG A 221 -10.00 3.88 5.03
C ARG A 221 -10.51 4.22 3.63
N GLU A 222 -10.55 3.25 2.71
CA GLU A 222 -11.08 3.44 1.35
C GLU A 222 -12.55 3.88 1.38
N LEU A 223 -13.35 3.31 2.29
CA LEU A 223 -14.74 3.69 2.50
C LEU A 223 -14.89 5.18 2.90
N ALA A 224 -14.03 5.65 3.80
CA ALA A 224 -14.01 7.07 4.19
C ALA A 224 -13.53 7.98 3.06
N ASP A 225 -12.46 7.59 2.37
CA ASP A 225 -11.91 8.33 1.24
C ASP A 225 -12.96 8.46 0.11
N ASP A 226 -13.72 7.40 -0.18
CA ASP A 226 -14.79 7.41 -1.18
C ASP A 226 -15.95 8.31 -0.79
N VAL A 227 -16.38 8.26 0.47
CA VAL A 227 -17.43 9.16 1.00
C VAL A 227 -16.99 10.63 0.92
N ILE A 228 -15.74 10.95 1.27
CA ILE A 228 -15.20 12.31 1.18
C ILE A 228 -15.11 12.77 -0.29
N ARG A 229 -14.61 11.92 -1.19
CA ARG A 229 -14.54 12.22 -2.63
C ARG A 229 -15.92 12.47 -3.22
N GLY A 230 -16.91 11.69 -2.81
CA GLY A 230 -18.32 11.89 -3.18
C GLY A 230 -18.82 13.28 -2.78
N ALA A 231 -18.55 13.72 -1.54
CA ALA A 231 -18.94 15.05 -1.07
C ALA A 231 -18.27 16.18 -1.88
N ILE A 232 -16.97 16.05 -2.15
CA ILE A 232 -16.20 17.01 -2.96
C ILE A 232 -16.80 17.12 -4.37
N PHE A 233 -17.14 15.99 -4.99
CA PHE A 233 -17.77 15.97 -6.31
C PHE A 233 -19.15 16.66 -6.29
N LEU A 234 -19.99 16.38 -5.29
CA LEU A 234 -21.30 17.02 -5.14
C LEU A 234 -21.18 18.53 -4.92
N LEU A 235 -20.25 18.97 -4.08
CA LEU A 235 -19.97 20.40 -3.85
C LEU A 235 -19.49 21.11 -5.13
N LEU A 236 -18.63 20.46 -5.92
CA LEU A 236 -18.19 21.01 -7.20
C LEU A 236 -19.35 21.14 -8.20
N MET A 237 -20.21 20.12 -8.28
CA MET A 237 -21.39 20.12 -9.17
C MET A 237 -22.47 21.11 -8.72
N LEU A 238 -22.43 21.53 -7.45
CA LEU A 238 -23.35 22.50 -6.90
C LEU A 238 -23.16 23.90 -7.48
N VAL A 239 -21.94 24.25 -7.92
CA VAL A 239 -21.65 25.55 -8.55
C VAL A 239 -22.42 25.74 -9.87
N PRO A 240 -22.28 24.88 -10.90
CA PRO A 240 -23.05 25.02 -12.14
C PRO A 240 -24.55 24.82 -11.90
N PHE A 241 -24.94 23.96 -10.96
CA PHE A 241 -26.34 23.78 -10.56
C PHE A 241 -26.95 25.07 -10.01
N SER A 242 -26.24 25.78 -9.12
CA SER A 242 -26.74 27.03 -8.52
C SER A 242 -26.95 28.14 -9.56
N VAL A 243 -26.07 28.20 -10.58
CA VAL A 243 -26.23 29.12 -11.72
C VAL A 243 -27.45 28.75 -12.56
N ALA A 244 -27.64 27.47 -12.88
CA ALA A 244 -28.80 27.01 -13.63
C ALA A 244 -30.11 27.24 -12.87
N MET A 245 -30.11 26.99 -11.55
CA MET A 245 -31.26 27.16 -10.68
C MET A 245 -31.64 28.63 -10.49
N GLU A 246 -30.67 29.56 -10.38
CA GLU A 246 -30.96 30.99 -10.38
C GLU A 246 -31.70 31.41 -11.65
N ARG A 247 -31.22 30.92 -12.80
CA ARG A 247 -31.86 31.18 -14.11
C ARG A 247 -33.22 30.51 -14.23
N LEU A 248 -33.44 29.36 -13.60
CA LEU A 248 -34.74 28.67 -13.62
C LEU A 248 -35.78 29.33 -12.71
N LEU A 249 -35.40 29.78 -11.50
CA LEU A 249 -36.31 30.32 -10.49
C LEU A 249 -36.51 31.85 -10.58
N PHE A 250 -35.43 32.63 -10.59
CA PHE A 250 -35.49 34.09 -10.46
C PHE A 250 -35.30 34.80 -11.81
N CYS A 251 -34.30 34.39 -12.62
CA CYS A 251 -33.91 35.07 -13.88
C CYS A 251 -33.84 36.59 -13.71
N SER A 252 -33.11 37.03 -12.69
CA SER A 252 -32.96 38.46 -12.45
C SER A 252 -32.06 39.07 -13.54
N PRO A 253 -32.45 40.20 -14.16
CA PRO A 253 -31.59 40.90 -15.12
C PRO A 253 -30.45 41.67 -14.43
N ARG A 254 -30.63 42.05 -13.16
CA ARG A 254 -29.61 42.79 -12.38
C ARG A 254 -28.52 41.83 -11.88
N VAL A 255 -27.27 42.12 -12.24
CA VAL A 255 -26.10 41.29 -11.90
C VAL A 255 -25.97 41.07 -10.39
N TYR A 256 -26.15 42.12 -9.57
CA TYR A 256 -26.10 41.99 -8.11
C TYR A 256 -27.15 41.03 -7.54
N ARG A 257 -28.38 41.05 -8.07
CA ARG A 257 -29.45 40.13 -7.64
C ARG A 257 -29.20 38.71 -8.13
N GLN A 258 -28.65 38.54 -9.34
CA GLN A 258 -28.22 37.25 -9.83
C GLN A 258 -27.13 36.66 -8.92
N ILE A 259 -26.14 37.47 -8.55
CA ILE A 259 -25.06 37.06 -7.66
C ILE A 259 -25.61 36.60 -6.31
N ALA A 260 -26.44 37.43 -5.68
CA ALA A 260 -27.05 37.11 -4.41
C ALA A 260 -27.91 35.83 -4.48
N ALA A 261 -28.68 35.63 -5.56
CA ALA A 261 -29.49 34.44 -5.75
C ALA A 261 -28.66 33.17 -5.95
N ILE A 262 -27.55 33.23 -6.73
CA ILE A 262 -26.63 32.09 -6.88
C ILE A 262 -26.02 31.72 -5.53
N MET A 263 -25.52 32.72 -4.78
CA MET A 263 -24.94 32.50 -3.44
C MET A 263 -25.97 31.94 -2.46
N GLY A 264 -27.19 32.45 -2.48
CA GLY A 264 -28.28 31.95 -1.64
C GLY A 264 -28.64 30.50 -1.96
N ILE A 265 -28.80 30.15 -3.24
CA ILE A 265 -29.07 28.76 -3.66
C ILE A 265 -27.92 27.85 -3.26
N PHE A 266 -26.68 28.28 -3.49
CA PHE A 266 -25.49 27.52 -3.11
C PHE A 266 -25.44 27.27 -1.59
N ALA A 267 -25.69 28.30 -0.77
CA ALA A 267 -25.71 28.18 0.69
C ALA A 267 -26.84 27.26 1.19
N VAL A 268 -28.05 27.38 0.64
CA VAL A 268 -29.17 26.48 0.99
C VAL A 268 -28.83 25.04 0.65
N MET A 269 -28.27 24.79 -0.53
CA MET A 269 -27.92 23.45 -0.95
C MET A 269 -26.75 22.86 -0.16
N ILE A 270 -25.78 23.69 0.26
CA ILE A 270 -24.76 23.27 1.24
C ILE A 270 -25.42 22.87 2.55
N ALA A 271 -26.40 23.63 3.06
CA ALA A 271 -27.09 23.29 4.30
C ALA A 271 -27.85 21.95 4.18
N VAL A 272 -28.49 21.69 3.03
CA VAL A 272 -29.10 20.38 2.74
C VAL A 272 -28.04 19.27 2.73
N LEU A 273 -26.92 19.47 2.03
CA LEU A 273 -25.85 18.48 1.97
C LEU A 273 -25.22 18.25 3.35
N TRP A 274 -25.09 19.29 4.18
CA TRP A 274 -24.62 19.20 5.56
C TRP A 274 -25.50 18.28 6.40
N SER A 275 -26.82 18.36 6.22
CA SER A 275 -27.77 17.57 7.01
C SER A 275 -27.77 16.08 6.61
N PHE A 276 -27.63 15.77 5.32
CA PHE A 276 -27.83 14.41 4.82
C PHE A 276 -26.54 13.68 4.43
N HIS A 277 -25.47 14.40 4.05
CA HIS A 277 -24.28 13.76 3.53
C HIS A 277 -23.32 13.34 4.67
N PRO A 278 -23.01 12.04 4.80
CA PRO A 278 -22.25 11.52 5.94
C PRO A 278 -20.81 12.04 6.02
N ALA A 279 -20.21 12.44 4.88
CA ALA A 279 -18.86 13.00 4.85
C ALA A 279 -18.64 14.18 5.81
N PHE A 280 -19.65 15.01 6.05
CA PHE A 280 -19.50 16.14 6.97
C PHE A 280 -19.44 15.73 8.44
N ARG A 281 -19.95 14.55 8.77
CA ARG A 281 -19.84 13.97 10.12
C ARG A 281 -18.55 13.18 10.32
N ILE A 282 -18.02 12.60 9.24
CA ILE A 282 -16.81 11.75 9.27
C ILE A 282 -15.51 12.55 9.12
N SER A 283 -15.55 13.69 8.42
CA SER A 283 -14.36 14.50 8.22
C SER A 283 -13.89 15.12 9.53
N ALA A 284 -12.58 15.15 9.77
CA ALA A 284 -11.99 15.81 10.94
C ALA A 284 -12.18 17.34 10.91
N GLN A 285 -12.29 17.94 9.71
CA GLN A 285 -12.44 19.39 9.53
C GLN A 285 -13.48 19.71 8.44
N PRO A 286 -14.76 19.40 8.66
CA PRO A 286 -15.81 19.55 7.64
C PRO A 286 -16.02 21.01 7.24
N MET A 287 -15.85 21.93 8.21
CA MET A 287 -15.91 23.38 7.98
C MET A 287 -14.86 23.87 6.97
N MET A 288 -13.66 23.29 6.99
CA MET A 288 -12.60 23.68 6.04
C MET A 288 -12.97 23.34 4.60
N ILE A 289 -13.64 22.19 4.40
CA ILE A 289 -14.12 21.77 3.07
C ILE A 289 -15.16 22.76 2.55
N VAL A 290 -16.17 23.08 3.36
CA VAL A 290 -17.23 24.04 2.99
C VAL A 290 -16.64 25.42 2.71
N LEU A 291 -15.75 25.89 3.58
CA LEU A 291 -15.09 27.19 3.44
C LEU A 291 -14.27 27.28 2.15
N ALA A 292 -13.49 26.23 1.82
CA ALA A 292 -12.71 26.19 0.61
C ALA A 292 -13.59 26.31 -0.64
N PHE A 293 -14.69 25.56 -0.71
CA PHE A 293 -15.62 25.63 -1.85
C PHE A 293 -16.39 26.96 -1.91
N ALA A 294 -16.74 27.54 -0.76
CA ALA A 294 -17.33 28.87 -0.70
C ALA A 294 -16.37 29.94 -1.25
N ILE A 295 -15.09 29.91 -0.84
CA ILE A 295 -14.04 30.80 -1.35
C ILE A 295 -13.84 30.60 -2.85
N ILE A 296 -13.74 29.35 -3.33
CA ILE A 296 -13.59 29.05 -4.76
C ILE A 296 -14.79 29.60 -5.54
N THR A 297 -16.02 29.38 -5.06
CA THR A 297 -17.25 29.83 -5.72
C THR A 297 -17.31 31.35 -5.78
N MET A 298 -17.02 32.04 -4.67
CA MET A 298 -16.93 33.50 -4.63
C MET A 298 -15.84 34.02 -5.56
N SER A 299 -14.67 33.37 -5.59
CA SER A 299 -13.55 33.78 -6.44
C SER A 299 -13.90 33.64 -7.92
N LEU A 300 -14.48 32.51 -8.34
CA LEU A 300 -14.95 32.29 -9.71
C LEU A 300 -16.03 33.29 -10.10
N MET A 301 -16.92 33.64 -9.17
CA MET A 301 -17.94 34.64 -9.39
C MET A 301 -17.35 36.04 -9.61
N VAL A 302 -16.48 36.51 -8.70
CA VAL A 302 -15.80 37.80 -8.84
C VAL A 302 -15.00 37.85 -10.14
N LEU A 303 -14.27 36.78 -10.45
CA LEU A 303 -13.53 36.65 -11.71
C LEU A 303 -14.46 36.78 -12.92
N SER A 304 -15.64 36.16 -12.88
CA SER A 304 -16.64 36.27 -13.97
C SER A 304 -17.15 37.71 -14.17
N VAL A 305 -17.32 38.48 -13.08
CA VAL A 305 -17.76 39.88 -13.15
C VAL A 305 -16.65 40.76 -13.74
N VAL A 306 -15.42 40.59 -13.25
CA VAL A 306 -14.24 41.32 -13.75
C VAL A 306 -14.02 41.00 -15.23
N TYR A 307 -14.08 39.72 -15.62
CA TYR A 307 -13.94 39.30 -17.00
C TYR A 307 -15.01 39.92 -17.91
N ARG A 308 -16.29 39.95 -17.47
CA ARG A 308 -17.36 40.63 -18.22
C ARG A 308 -17.12 42.13 -18.37
N LYS A 309 -16.62 42.80 -17.33
CA LYS A 309 -16.29 44.24 -17.36
C LYS A 309 -15.09 44.52 -18.27
N PHE A 310 -14.12 43.61 -18.30
CA PHE A 310 -12.98 43.68 -19.20
C PHE A 310 -13.39 43.52 -20.67
N GLU A 311 -14.24 42.52 -20.97
CA GLU A 311 -14.81 42.34 -22.31
C GLU A 311 -15.62 43.56 -22.76
N SER A 312 -16.43 44.16 -21.88
CA SER A 312 -17.15 45.39 -22.23
C SER A 312 -16.20 46.56 -22.50
N GLY A 313 -15.13 46.70 -21.71
CA GLY A 313 -14.12 47.75 -21.94
C GLY A 313 -13.33 47.54 -23.23
N LEU A 314 -12.98 46.29 -23.57
CA LEU A 314 -12.35 45.95 -24.84
C LEU A 314 -13.29 46.19 -26.03
N ALA A 315 -14.57 45.89 -25.89
CA ALA A 315 -15.56 46.14 -26.94
C ALA A 315 -15.70 47.65 -27.22
N GLU A 316 -15.72 48.47 -26.18
CA GLU A 316 -15.77 49.93 -26.29
C GLU A 316 -14.51 50.48 -26.99
N LEU A 317 -13.32 50.00 -26.62
CA LEU A 317 -12.06 50.37 -27.29
C LEU A 317 -11.99 49.92 -28.77
N ARG A 318 -12.57 48.77 -29.10
CA ARG A 318 -12.65 48.26 -30.49
C ARG A 318 -13.66 49.05 -31.33
N SER A 319 -14.74 49.54 -30.72
CA SER A 319 -15.77 50.35 -31.42
C SER A 319 -15.26 51.72 -31.89
N GLY A 320 -14.16 52.23 -31.32
CA GLY A 320 -13.54 53.49 -31.73
C GLY A 320 -12.62 53.41 -32.97
N ARG A 321 -12.37 52.23 -33.56
CA ARG A 321 -11.38 52.10 -34.66
C ARG A 321 -11.76 51.23 -35.86
N ALA A 322 -12.96 50.66 -35.94
CA ALA A 322 -13.45 50.06 -37.19
C ALA A 322 -14.96 49.79 -37.12
N GLU A 323 -15.74 50.48 -37.96
CA GLU A 323 -16.97 49.91 -38.49
C GLU A 323 -16.61 48.64 -39.28
N ALA A 324 -17.46 47.61 -39.15
CA ALA A 324 -17.38 46.36 -39.90
C ALA A 324 -16.16 45.45 -39.64
N SER A 325 -16.15 44.77 -38.49
CA SER A 325 -15.78 43.36 -38.48
C SER A 325 -16.81 42.59 -37.67
N GLY A 326 -17.54 41.74 -38.39
CA GLY A 326 -18.72 41.03 -37.90
C GLY A 326 -18.47 40.36 -36.57
N ALA A 327 -19.51 40.40 -35.73
CA ALA A 327 -19.64 39.60 -34.54
C ALA A 327 -19.29 38.14 -34.86
N GLN A 328 -18.02 37.77 -34.63
CA GLN A 328 -17.65 36.38 -34.43
C GLN A 328 -18.32 36.00 -33.13
N THR A 329 -19.60 35.60 -33.23
CA THR A 329 -20.32 34.97 -32.14
C THR A 329 -19.48 33.75 -31.80
N SER A 330 -18.73 33.83 -30.70
CA SER A 330 -17.88 32.73 -30.30
C SER A 330 -18.76 31.50 -30.18
N ARG A 331 -18.29 30.33 -30.63
CA ARG A 331 -19.05 29.07 -30.55
C ARG A 331 -19.58 28.83 -29.12
N MET A 332 -18.82 29.30 -28.12
CA MET A 332 -19.17 29.34 -26.70
C MET A 332 -20.39 30.24 -26.41
N GLY A 333 -20.49 31.41 -27.04
CA GLY A 333 -21.60 32.35 -26.91
C GLY A 333 -22.91 31.84 -27.52
N VAL A 334 -22.84 31.15 -28.67
CA VAL A 334 -24.02 30.48 -29.28
C VAL A 334 -24.54 29.40 -28.33
N LEU A 335 -23.64 28.54 -27.82
CA LEU A 335 -24.00 27.46 -26.90
C LEU A 335 -24.61 28.02 -25.60
N ALA A 336 -24.02 29.06 -25.02
CA ALA A 336 -24.54 29.72 -23.84
C ALA A 336 -25.95 30.30 -24.07
N THR A 337 -26.22 30.84 -25.26
CA THR A 337 -27.54 31.37 -25.63
C THR A 337 -28.57 30.25 -25.79
N ALA A 338 -28.19 29.15 -26.43
CA ALA A 338 -29.04 27.96 -26.56
C ALA A 338 -29.42 27.36 -25.19
N VAL A 339 -28.45 27.24 -24.27
CA VAL A 339 -28.71 26.77 -22.89
C VAL A 339 -29.67 27.70 -22.16
N ARG A 340 -29.47 29.03 -22.25
CA ARG A 340 -30.39 30.01 -21.64
C ARG A 340 -31.80 29.91 -22.21
N LEU A 341 -31.94 29.73 -23.52
CA LEU A 341 -33.23 29.53 -24.18
C LEU A 341 -33.90 28.23 -23.72
N GLY A 342 -33.11 27.16 -23.54
CA GLY A 342 -33.56 25.91 -22.94
C GLY A 342 -34.13 26.10 -21.54
N ILE A 343 -33.41 26.80 -20.66
CA ILE A 343 -33.88 27.11 -19.29
C ILE A 343 -35.16 27.97 -19.31
N ALA A 344 -35.25 28.94 -20.23
CA ALA A 344 -36.45 29.77 -20.39
C ALA A 344 -37.68 28.92 -20.80
N SER A 345 -37.50 27.94 -21.68
CA SER A 345 -38.57 27.02 -22.09
C SER A 345 -39.05 26.13 -20.92
N MET A 346 -38.13 25.67 -20.07
CA MET A 346 -38.42 24.89 -18.86
C MET A 346 -39.25 25.69 -17.85
N ARG A 347 -38.95 26.99 -17.70
CA ARG A 347 -39.72 27.91 -16.85
C ARG A 347 -41.14 28.12 -17.35
N LYS A 348 -41.36 28.22 -18.68
CA LYS A 348 -42.68 28.46 -19.26
C LYS A 348 -43.66 27.32 -18.96
N ARG A 349 -43.18 26.07 -18.85
CA ARG A 349 -44.00 24.88 -18.59
C ARG A 349 -43.64 24.17 -17.27
N LYS A 350 -43.80 24.89 -16.15
CA LYS A 350 -43.37 24.47 -14.81
C LYS A 350 -43.81 23.06 -14.41
N LEU A 351 -45.10 22.73 -14.64
CA LEU A 351 -45.66 21.43 -14.26
C LEU A 351 -44.99 20.28 -15.00
N ARG A 352 -44.85 20.40 -16.33
CA ARG A 352 -44.20 19.38 -17.16
C ARG A 352 -42.74 19.20 -16.75
N THR A 353 -42.00 20.29 -16.57
CA THR A 353 -40.58 20.27 -16.15
C THR A 353 -40.42 19.60 -14.77
N ALA A 354 -41.30 19.91 -13.82
CA ALA A 354 -41.26 19.31 -12.49
C ALA A 354 -41.57 17.81 -12.52
N LEU A 355 -42.62 17.38 -13.25
CA LEU A 355 -42.96 15.97 -13.42
C LEU A 355 -41.84 15.18 -14.09
N THR A 356 -41.24 15.71 -15.18
CA THR A 356 -40.12 15.04 -15.85
C THR A 356 -38.86 15.01 -14.98
N GLY A 357 -38.58 16.09 -14.25
CA GLY A 357 -37.44 16.15 -13.34
C GLY A 357 -37.58 15.15 -12.19
N LEU A 358 -38.77 15.08 -11.59
CA LEU A 358 -39.08 14.11 -10.54
C LEU A 358 -38.98 12.67 -11.07
N ALA A 359 -39.49 12.40 -12.28
CA ALA A 359 -39.37 11.07 -12.88
C ALA A 359 -37.90 10.66 -13.09
N VAL A 360 -37.05 11.56 -13.60
CA VAL A 360 -35.60 11.30 -13.73
C VAL A 360 -34.95 11.06 -12.37
N MET A 361 -35.30 11.85 -11.34
CA MET A 361 -34.81 11.65 -9.98
C MET A 361 -35.23 10.28 -9.43
N LEU A 362 -36.50 9.88 -9.59
CA LEU A 362 -37.02 8.60 -9.12
C LEU A 362 -36.40 7.40 -9.84
N ILE A 363 -36.24 7.49 -11.17
CA ILE A 363 -35.59 6.43 -11.96
C ILE A 363 -34.12 6.29 -11.52
N THR A 364 -33.40 7.40 -11.38
CA THR A 364 -31.99 7.39 -10.94
C THR A 364 -31.87 6.83 -9.53
N PHE A 365 -32.75 7.25 -8.62
CA PHE A 365 -32.83 6.73 -7.25
C PHE A 365 -33.10 5.22 -7.23
N SER A 366 -34.07 4.75 -8.02
CA SER A 366 -34.42 3.33 -8.10
C SER A 366 -33.26 2.49 -8.64
N LEU A 367 -32.59 2.97 -9.69
CA LEU A 367 -31.40 2.33 -10.25
C LEU A 367 -30.27 2.28 -9.21
N LEU A 368 -30.06 3.36 -8.47
CA LEU A 368 -29.03 3.44 -7.43
C LEU A 368 -29.32 2.46 -6.27
N CYS A 369 -30.57 2.38 -5.82
CA CYS A 369 -31.01 1.41 -4.82
C CYS A 369 -30.80 -0.03 -5.28
N PHE A 370 -31.11 -0.34 -6.55
CA PHE A 370 -30.90 -1.67 -7.11
C PHE A 370 -29.40 -2.03 -7.23
N MET A 371 -28.57 -1.09 -7.69
CA MET A 371 -27.11 -1.30 -7.77
C MET A 371 -26.49 -1.51 -6.38
N SER A 372 -26.96 -0.77 -5.36
CA SER A 372 -26.48 -0.90 -3.99
C SER A 372 -26.78 -2.25 -3.34
N ALA A 373 -27.76 -3.01 -3.84
CA ALA A 373 -28.09 -4.34 -3.32
C ALA A 373 -27.13 -5.45 -3.82
N SER A 374 -26.21 -5.13 -4.74
CA SER A 374 -25.27 -6.12 -5.28
C SER A 374 -24.22 -6.52 -4.23
N SER A 375 -24.24 -7.81 -3.88
CA SER A 375 -23.40 -8.37 -2.82
C SER A 375 -21.95 -8.54 -3.26
N TYR A 376 -21.04 -7.96 -2.51
CA TYR A 376 -19.60 -8.17 -2.66
C TYR A 376 -19.21 -9.63 -2.42
N ARG A 377 -18.67 -10.29 -3.46
CA ARG A 377 -18.01 -11.60 -3.36
C ARG A 377 -16.51 -11.39 -3.18
N GLY A 378 -16.04 -11.53 -1.94
CA GLY A 378 -14.65 -11.28 -1.54
C GLY A 378 -13.63 -12.32 -2.01
N VAL A 379 -14.09 -13.45 -2.54
CA VAL A 379 -13.24 -14.50 -3.10
C VAL A 379 -13.57 -14.64 -4.58
N ARG A 380 -12.61 -14.30 -5.45
CA ARG A 380 -12.69 -14.57 -6.88
C ARG A 380 -11.96 -15.87 -7.15
N GLN A 381 -12.71 -16.95 -7.31
CA GLN A 381 -12.19 -18.20 -7.85
C GLN A 381 -12.42 -18.19 -9.36
N PHE A 382 -11.34 -18.37 -10.12
CA PHE A 382 -11.42 -18.66 -11.55
C PHE A 382 -11.15 -20.16 -11.70
N PRO A 383 -12.19 -21.01 -11.76
CA PRO A 383 -11.97 -22.41 -12.08
C PRO A 383 -11.40 -22.48 -13.50
N LEU A 384 -10.21 -23.05 -13.64
CA LEU A 384 -9.67 -23.42 -14.94
C LEU A 384 -10.36 -24.70 -15.37
N ASP A 385 -10.85 -24.75 -16.60
CA ASP A 385 -11.48 -25.96 -17.15
C ASP A 385 -10.39 -26.97 -17.50
N VAL A 386 -10.18 -27.97 -16.64
CA VAL A 386 -9.12 -29.01 -16.74
C VAL A 386 -9.47 -30.08 -17.80
N ARG A 387 -10.46 -29.83 -18.66
CA ARG A 387 -10.85 -30.76 -19.72
C ARG A 387 -9.83 -30.89 -20.83
N ASP A 388 -8.97 -29.88 -21.02
CA ASP A 388 -7.87 -29.92 -21.97
C ASP A 388 -6.57 -30.33 -21.22
N PRO A 389 -5.93 -31.46 -21.61
CA PRO A 389 -4.68 -31.93 -21.00
C PRO A 389 -3.55 -30.90 -21.00
N SER A 390 -3.58 -29.93 -21.91
CA SER A 390 -2.59 -28.84 -21.97
C SER A 390 -2.73 -27.82 -20.83
N TRP A 391 -3.88 -27.77 -20.15
CA TRP A 391 -4.16 -26.88 -19.01
C TRP A 391 -4.13 -27.62 -17.66
N ALA A 392 -3.78 -28.92 -17.67
CA ALA A 392 -3.62 -29.69 -16.44
C ALA A 392 -2.44 -29.14 -15.61
N PRO A 393 -2.64 -28.78 -14.33
CA PRO A 393 -1.56 -28.26 -13.52
C PRO A 393 -0.45 -29.32 -13.35
N PRO A 394 0.84 -28.92 -13.47
CA PRO A 394 1.96 -29.87 -13.46
C PRO A 394 2.15 -30.59 -12.11
N TYR A 395 1.52 -30.09 -11.05
CA TYR A 395 1.50 -30.72 -9.74
C TYR A 395 0.29 -30.29 -8.91
N THR A 396 -0.06 -31.11 -7.91
CA THR A 396 -1.07 -30.77 -6.90
C THR A 396 -0.39 -30.05 -5.74
N GLY A 397 -0.48 -28.71 -5.72
CA GLY A 397 0.11 -27.90 -4.67
C GLY A 397 -0.19 -26.41 -4.84
N VAL A 398 0.32 -25.60 -3.91
CA VAL A 398 0.17 -24.14 -3.94
C VAL A 398 1.53 -23.51 -4.22
N LEU A 399 1.70 -22.89 -5.39
CA LEU A 399 2.87 -22.07 -5.67
C LEU A 399 2.71 -20.69 -5.02
N ILE A 400 3.63 -20.35 -4.13
CA ILE A 400 3.70 -19.00 -3.55
C ILE A 400 4.87 -18.28 -4.21
N ARG A 401 4.56 -17.26 -5.02
CA ARG A 401 5.55 -16.36 -5.63
C ARG A 401 5.13 -14.90 -5.49
N GLN A 402 6.10 -13.99 -5.43
CA GLN A 402 5.80 -12.57 -5.52
C GLN A 402 5.43 -12.20 -6.96
N PRO A 403 4.37 -11.40 -7.21
CA PRO A 403 3.94 -11.04 -8.58
C PRO A 403 5.04 -10.36 -9.41
N SER A 404 5.97 -9.66 -8.75
CA SER A 404 7.10 -8.97 -9.36
C SER A 404 8.35 -9.84 -9.52
N HIS A 405 8.28 -11.15 -9.24
CA HIS A 405 9.44 -12.07 -9.17
C HIS A 405 10.56 -11.59 -8.24
N GLN A 406 10.21 -10.73 -7.28
CA GLN A 406 11.14 -10.24 -6.28
C GLN A 406 11.50 -11.35 -5.28
N PRO A 407 12.72 -11.32 -4.72
CA PRO A 407 13.15 -12.32 -3.76
C PRO A 407 12.30 -12.22 -2.49
N MET A 408 11.75 -13.36 -2.06
CA MET A 408 11.09 -13.45 -0.76
C MET A 408 12.13 -13.39 0.37
N PRO A 409 11.84 -12.69 1.48
CA PRO A 409 12.71 -12.70 2.65
C PRO A 409 12.85 -14.11 3.24
N ALA A 410 14.01 -14.41 3.84
CA ALA A 410 14.22 -15.68 4.54
C ALA A 410 13.16 -15.95 5.63
N VAL A 411 12.69 -14.90 6.31
CA VAL A 411 11.62 -14.97 7.33
C VAL A 411 10.32 -15.53 6.77
N ALA A 412 10.03 -15.35 5.48
CA ALA A 412 8.80 -15.86 4.87
C ALA A 412 8.72 -17.39 4.91
N ARG A 413 9.85 -18.09 4.80
CA ARG A 413 9.91 -19.55 4.90
C ARG A 413 9.50 -20.01 6.30
N THR A 414 10.17 -19.50 7.33
CA THR A 414 9.88 -19.83 8.74
C THR A 414 8.45 -19.48 9.11
N PHE A 415 7.94 -18.36 8.58
CA PHE A 415 6.55 -17.96 8.72
C PHE A 415 5.57 -18.98 8.11
N LEU A 416 5.81 -19.44 6.87
CA LEU A 416 4.96 -20.43 6.22
C LEU A 416 5.01 -21.79 6.92
N GLU A 417 6.20 -22.23 7.36
CA GLU A 417 6.38 -23.45 8.18
C GLU A 417 5.55 -23.36 9.47
N THR A 418 5.53 -22.19 10.10
CA THR A 418 4.72 -21.95 11.31
C THR A 418 3.22 -22.01 11.03
N ILE A 419 2.77 -21.43 9.90
CA ILE A 419 1.35 -21.41 9.52
C ILE A 419 0.82 -22.79 9.13
N LEU A 420 1.55 -23.49 8.27
CA LEU A 420 1.11 -24.77 7.72
C LEU A 420 1.24 -25.91 8.73
N GLY A 421 2.02 -25.71 9.80
CA GLY A 421 2.35 -26.74 10.76
C GLY A 421 3.39 -27.71 10.21
N ARG A 422 3.85 -28.65 11.06
CA ARG A 422 4.91 -29.60 10.71
C ARG A 422 4.43 -30.75 9.79
N ASP A 423 3.12 -30.91 9.62
CA ASP A 423 2.52 -32.02 8.87
C ASP A 423 2.43 -31.78 7.36
N ARG A 424 2.86 -30.60 6.89
CA ARG A 424 2.81 -30.23 5.48
C ARG A 424 4.23 -30.07 4.95
N ASP A 425 4.50 -30.72 3.83
CA ASP A 425 5.74 -30.52 3.10
C ASP A 425 5.79 -29.10 2.52
N ILE A 426 6.96 -28.47 2.57
CA ILE A 426 7.22 -27.16 1.97
C ILE A 426 8.52 -27.28 1.19
N SER A 427 8.47 -27.03 -0.12
CA SER A 427 9.66 -26.91 -0.95
C SER A 427 10.00 -25.46 -1.25
N VAL A 428 11.28 -25.12 -1.20
CA VAL A 428 11.79 -23.79 -1.51
C VAL A 428 12.54 -23.83 -2.84
N ARG A 429 12.19 -22.93 -3.74
CA ARG A 429 12.89 -22.67 -5.00
C ARG A 429 13.61 -21.33 -4.91
N LEU A 430 14.90 -21.31 -5.25
CA LEU A 430 15.77 -20.15 -5.19
C LEU A 430 16.37 -19.88 -6.57
N TRP A 431 16.05 -18.73 -7.15
CA TRP A 431 16.67 -18.30 -8.38
C TRP A 431 17.98 -17.55 -8.08
N TRP A 432 19.10 -18.14 -8.48
CA TRP A 432 20.39 -17.46 -8.47
C TRP A 432 20.53 -16.66 -9.76
N CYS A 433 19.98 -15.45 -9.74
CA CYS A 433 20.12 -14.46 -10.81
C CYS A 433 20.02 -13.03 -10.27
N ALA A 434 20.50 -12.06 -11.05
CA ALA A 434 20.27 -10.65 -10.79
C ALA A 434 19.40 -10.05 -11.91
N PRO A 435 18.07 -10.19 -11.86
CA PRO A 435 17.18 -9.80 -12.96
C PRO A 435 17.25 -8.30 -13.30
N ALA A 436 17.66 -7.46 -12.35
CA ALA A 436 17.88 -6.02 -12.56
C ALA A 436 19.14 -5.68 -13.36
N LYS A 437 20.09 -6.61 -13.51
CA LYS A 437 21.35 -6.42 -14.25
C LYS A 437 21.35 -7.31 -15.50
N ARG A 438 21.15 -6.71 -16.68
CA ARG A 438 21.09 -7.45 -17.96
C ARG A 438 22.36 -8.26 -18.28
N ASP A 439 23.51 -7.76 -17.84
CA ASP A 439 24.82 -8.39 -18.10
C ASP A 439 25.23 -9.38 -17.00
N TRP A 440 24.35 -9.64 -16.02
CA TRP A 440 24.66 -10.61 -15.00
C TRP A 440 24.80 -12.02 -15.60
N ARG A 441 25.83 -12.72 -15.16
CA ARG A 441 26.13 -14.10 -15.52
C ARG A 441 26.54 -14.88 -14.28
N LEU A 442 26.11 -16.12 -14.19
CA LEU A 442 26.59 -17.09 -13.21
C LEU A 442 27.85 -17.73 -13.78
N HIS A 443 28.99 -17.43 -13.17
CA HIS A 443 30.25 -18.03 -13.57
C HIS A 443 30.46 -19.37 -12.87
N VAL A 444 30.68 -20.40 -13.67
CA VAL A 444 30.91 -21.78 -13.27
C VAL A 444 32.32 -22.13 -13.71
N ARG A 445 33.19 -22.53 -12.79
CA ARG A 445 34.59 -22.85 -13.08
C ARG A 445 34.91 -24.27 -12.64
N ASN A 446 35.68 -24.99 -13.44
CA ASN A 446 36.28 -26.25 -13.04
C ASN A 446 37.67 -25.98 -12.43
N PRO A 447 37.87 -26.20 -11.11
CA PRO A 447 39.13 -25.90 -10.45
C PRO A 447 40.28 -26.83 -10.90
N GLY A 448 39.97 -28.01 -11.45
CA GLY A 448 40.99 -28.97 -11.89
C GLY A 448 41.65 -28.62 -13.22
N ASN A 449 40.97 -27.86 -14.10
CA ASN A 449 41.50 -27.48 -15.42
C ASN A 449 41.45 -25.97 -15.70
N GLY A 450 40.93 -25.17 -14.77
CA GLY A 450 40.82 -23.72 -14.87
C GLY A 450 39.77 -23.20 -15.85
N ARG A 451 39.04 -24.06 -16.57
CA ARG A 451 38.02 -23.65 -17.54
C ARG A 451 36.80 -23.06 -16.87
N GLN A 452 36.18 -22.09 -17.52
CA GLN A 452 35.02 -21.37 -16.99
C GLN A 452 33.95 -21.21 -18.05
N VAL A 453 32.69 -21.37 -17.63
CA VAL A 453 31.48 -21.15 -18.43
C VAL A 453 30.61 -20.12 -17.74
N SER A 454 29.86 -19.35 -18.54
CA SER A 454 28.94 -18.33 -18.05
C SER A 454 27.50 -18.72 -18.36
N LEU A 455 26.69 -18.86 -17.32
CA LEU A 455 25.27 -19.20 -17.41
C LEU A 455 24.39 -17.98 -17.15
N LYS A 456 23.13 -18.04 -17.58
CA LYS A 456 22.17 -16.92 -17.39
C LYS A 456 21.55 -16.90 -16.00
N ALA A 457 21.35 -18.07 -15.40
CA ALA A 457 20.75 -18.24 -14.08
C ALA A 457 21.11 -19.62 -13.51
N GLY A 458 21.06 -19.72 -12.18
CA GLY A 458 20.97 -20.99 -11.46
C GLY A 458 19.60 -21.13 -10.77
N LEU A 459 19.10 -22.35 -10.61
CA LEU A 459 17.88 -22.66 -9.88
C LEU A 459 18.22 -23.62 -8.74
N GLY A 460 18.28 -23.11 -7.51
CA GLY A 460 18.36 -23.94 -6.32
C GLY A 460 16.99 -24.51 -5.97
N VAL A 461 16.95 -25.82 -5.74
CA VAL A 461 15.75 -26.57 -5.35
C VAL A 461 16.02 -27.34 -4.07
N SER A 462 15.00 -27.44 -3.21
CA SER A 462 15.11 -28.22 -1.98
C SER A 462 14.89 -29.71 -2.22
N ALA A 463 15.39 -30.58 -1.33
CA ALA A 463 15.22 -32.04 -1.42
C ALA A 463 13.74 -32.47 -1.55
N SER A 464 12.85 -31.75 -0.87
CA SER A 464 11.39 -31.96 -0.88
C SER A 464 10.71 -31.61 -2.19
N GLU A 465 11.40 -30.98 -3.16
CA GLU A 465 10.83 -30.62 -4.46
C GLU A 465 10.33 -31.84 -5.26
N ALA A 466 10.97 -32.99 -5.09
CA ALA A 466 10.56 -34.25 -5.71
C ALA A 466 9.21 -34.79 -5.20
N LYS A 467 8.72 -34.30 -4.05
CA LYS A 467 7.38 -34.66 -3.57
C LYS A 467 6.27 -33.90 -4.30
N PHE A 468 6.60 -32.75 -4.88
CA PHE A 468 5.66 -31.90 -5.61
C PHE A 468 5.79 -32.08 -7.11
N THR A 469 7.02 -32.15 -7.61
CA THR A 469 7.31 -32.25 -9.04
C THR A 469 7.97 -33.57 -9.36
N ARG A 470 7.88 -34.01 -10.62
CA ARG A 470 8.51 -35.23 -11.14
C ARG A 470 10.03 -35.06 -11.36
N LEU A 471 10.69 -34.32 -10.47
CA LEU A 471 12.10 -33.97 -10.61
C LEU A 471 13.02 -35.19 -10.45
N ASP A 472 12.60 -36.16 -9.64
CA ASP A 472 13.25 -37.46 -9.47
C ASP A 472 13.26 -38.31 -10.75
N GLU A 473 12.25 -38.16 -11.62
CA GLU A 473 12.21 -38.82 -12.92
C GLU A 473 13.14 -38.14 -13.95
N VAL A 474 13.29 -36.82 -13.88
CA VAL A 474 14.11 -36.04 -14.82
C VAL A 474 15.59 -36.01 -14.39
N CYS A 475 15.88 -35.99 -13.09
CA CYS A 475 17.22 -35.84 -12.56
C CYS A 475 17.77 -37.18 -12.06
N PRO A 476 18.75 -37.80 -12.75
CA PRO A 476 19.30 -39.07 -12.30
C PRO A 476 19.99 -38.93 -10.94
N LYS A 477 19.82 -39.93 -10.07
CA LYS A 477 20.43 -40.03 -8.72
C LYS A 477 20.03 -38.91 -7.75
N TRP A 478 18.85 -38.30 -7.93
CA TRP A 478 18.32 -37.22 -7.10
C TRP A 478 18.47 -37.43 -5.57
N PRO A 479 18.13 -38.59 -4.97
CA PRO A 479 18.23 -38.76 -3.51
C PRO A 479 19.65 -38.56 -2.96
N ARG A 480 20.67 -38.91 -3.75
CA ARG A 480 22.09 -38.73 -3.36
C ARG A 480 22.53 -37.27 -3.45
N PHE A 481 21.98 -36.52 -4.39
CA PHE A 481 22.21 -35.08 -4.56
C PHE A 481 21.49 -34.27 -3.49
N ALA A 482 20.25 -34.64 -3.19
CA ALA A 482 19.42 -34.04 -2.15
C ALA A 482 20.05 -34.12 -0.74
N ALA A 483 20.80 -35.19 -0.45
CA ALA A 483 21.48 -35.39 0.85
C ALA A 483 22.88 -34.76 0.92
N GLY A 484 23.64 -34.77 -0.18
CA GLY A 484 25.07 -34.43 -0.17
C GLY A 484 25.44 -33.06 -0.73
N GLY A 485 24.48 -32.36 -1.38
CA GLY A 485 24.74 -31.12 -2.11
C GLY A 485 25.49 -31.38 -3.43
N GLY A 486 24.93 -30.89 -4.53
CA GLY A 486 25.52 -30.97 -5.86
C GLY A 486 24.80 -30.07 -6.84
N CYS A 487 25.28 -30.01 -8.07
CA CYS A 487 24.68 -29.23 -9.14
C CYS A 487 24.45 -30.08 -10.38
N TYR A 488 23.40 -29.76 -11.14
CA TYR A 488 23.17 -30.29 -12.46
C TYR A 488 23.48 -29.25 -13.51
N LEU A 489 24.36 -29.61 -14.45
CA LEU A 489 24.77 -28.75 -15.55
C LEU A 489 24.12 -29.21 -16.86
N PRO A 490 23.76 -28.26 -17.74
CA PRO A 490 23.31 -28.61 -19.08
C PRO A 490 24.47 -29.24 -19.86
N ARG A 491 24.16 -30.17 -20.77
CA ARG A 491 25.17 -30.97 -21.49
C ARG A 491 26.28 -30.13 -22.13
N TRP A 492 25.91 -29.06 -22.82
CA TRP A 492 26.85 -28.13 -23.45
C TRP A 492 27.84 -27.50 -22.46
N ALA A 493 27.39 -27.14 -21.26
CA ALA A 493 28.25 -26.50 -20.25
C ALA A 493 29.22 -27.53 -19.64
N ALA A 494 28.78 -28.77 -19.47
CA ALA A 494 29.62 -29.84 -18.97
C ALA A 494 30.70 -30.27 -19.97
N GLU A 495 30.39 -30.27 -21.27
CA GLU A 495 31.36 -30.51 -22.36
C GLU A 495 32.44 -29.42 -22.39
N GLU A 496 32.04 -28.16 -22.29
CA GLU A 496 32.96 -27.03 -22.30
C GLU A 496 33.88 -27.02 -21.06
N LEU A 497 33.31 -27.30 -19.88
CA LEU A 497 34.03 -27.45 -18.61
C LEU A 497 34.84 -28.75 -18.50
N ARG A 498 34.65 -29.70 -19.42
CA ARG A 498 35.22 -31.07 -19.40
C ARG A 498 34.98 -31.79 -18.07
N VAL A 499 33.76 -31.73 -17.56
CA VAL A 499 33.36 -32.36 -16.28
C VAL A 499 32.64 -33.67 -16.55
N GLN A 500 33.08 -34.75 -15.90
CA GLN A 500 32.39 -36.04 -15.95
C GLN A 500 31.35 -36.17 -14.83
N PRO A 501 30.22 -36.87 -15.04
CA PRO A 501 29.22 -37.11 -14.01
C PRO A 501 29.82 -37.73 -12.74
N GLY A 502 29.63 -37.08 -11.60
CA GLY A 502 30.13 -37.56 -10.31
C GLY A 502 31.49 -37.00 -9.88
N GLN A 503 32.14 -36.14 -10.69
CA GLN A 503 33.33 -35.41 -10.25
C GLN A 503 32.99 -34.41 -9.13
N PRO A 504 33.85 -34.29 -8.10
CA PRO A 504 33.47 -33.69 -6.82
C PRO A 504 33.54 -32.16 -6.71
N VAL A 505 34.01 -31.40 -7.71
CA VAL A 505 34.22 -29.96 -7.50
C VAL A 505 33.94 -29.13 -8.74
N VAL A 506 32.92 -28.27 -8.63
CA VAL A 506 32.71 -27.12 -9.52
C VAL A 506 32.64 -25.87 -8.65
N GLU A 507 33.41 -24.85 -9.00
CA GLU A 507 33.42 -23.56 -8.33
C GLU A 507 32.34 -22.67 -8.92
N LEU A 508 31.29 -22.40 -8.15
CA LEU A 508 30.21 -21.46 -8.51
C LEU A 508 30.49 -20.12 -7.84
N SER A 509 30.91 -19.12 -8.64
CA SER A 509 31.15 -17.75 -8.15
C SER A 509 32.04 -17.67 -6.89
N GLY A 510 33.11 -18.46 -6.83
CA GLY A 510 34.06 -18.49 -5.71
C GLY A 510 33.73 -19.48 -4.58
N LYS A 511 32.61 -20.21 -4.65
CA LYS A 511 32.27 -21.28 -3.70
C LYS A 511 32.39 -22.64 -4.35
N GLN A 512 33.10 -23.56 -3.70
CA GLN A 512 33.12 -24.96 -4.10
C GLN A 512 31.75 -25.59 -3.83
N VAL A 513 31.10 -26.05 -4.88
CA VAL A 513 29.90 -26.88 -4.81
C VAL A 513 30.32 -28.30 -5.13
N GLY A 514 29.70 -29.27 -4.46
CA GLY A 514 30.08 -30.68 -4.48
C GLY A 514 29.97 -31.35 -5.85
N ARG A 515 29.26 -32.49 -5.91
CA ARG A 515 29.28 -33.33 -7.12
C ARG A 515 28.50 -32.68 -8.26
N ALA A 516 29.03 -32.74 -9.47
CA ALA A 516 28.31 -32.33 -10.68
C ALA A 516 27.63 -33.54 -11.36
N ALA A 517 26.38 -33.38 -11.78
CA ALA A 517 25.67 -34.31 -12.66
C ALA A 517 25.21 -33.62 -13.95
N LEU A 518 24.91 -34.43 -14.97
CA LEU A 518 24.39 -33.94 -16.25
C LEU A 518 22.88 -33.90 -16.21
N PHE A 519 22.32 -32.80 -16.72
CA PHE A 519 20.90 -32.64 -16.96
C PHE A 519 20.52 -33.25 -18.32
N PRO A 520 19.49 -34.10 -18.43
CA PRO A 520 18.94 -34.52 -19.73
C PRO A 520 18.20 -33.34 -20.39
N ASP A 521 18.28 -33.23 -21.72
CA ASP A 521 17.84 -32.03 -22.46
C ASP A 521 16.39 -31.59 -22.10
N LEU A 522 16.25 -30.30 -21.76
CA LEU A 522 15.06 -29.64 -21.18
C LEU A 522 13.90 -29.42 -22.16
N GLU A 523 13.50 -30.41 -22.96
CA GLU A 523 12.26 -30.28 -23.75
C GLU A 523 10.99 -30.53 -22.90
N GLY A 524 11.11 -31.22 -21.76
CA GLY A 524 9.95 -31.62 -20.93
C GLY A 524 9.55 -30.72 -19.75
N LEU A 525 10.42 -29.80 -19.29
CA LEU A 525 10.13 -28.90 -18.15
C LEU A 525 9.61 -27.52 -18.59
N ALA A 526 9.72 -27.20 -19.88
CA ALA A 526 9.17 -25.98 -20.46
C ALA A 526 7.62 -25.92 -20.39
N TYR A 527 6.97 -27.06 -20.16
CA TYR A 527 5.50 -27.17 -20.04
C TYR A 527 4.95 -26.87 -18.63
N ALA A 528 5.81 -26.61 -17.62
CA ALA A 528 5.34 -26.33 -16.26
C ALA A 528 5.24 -24.83 -15.90
N GLU A 529 5.74 -23.93 -16.77
CA GLU A 529 5.67 -22.47 -16.59
C GLU A 529 5.28 -21.80 -17.92
N ASP A 530 4.05 -22.05 -18.38
CA ASP A 530 3.49 -21.33 -19.53
C ASP A 530 3.04 -19.92 -19.13
N ASP A 531 4.02 -19.00 -19.08
CA ASP A 531 3.84 -17.56 -19.11
C ASP A 531 4.85 -16.98 -20.13
N GLY A 532 4.65 -17.26 -21.43
CA GLY A 532 5.12 -16.44 -22.57
C GLY A 532 6.62 -16.18 -22.78
N HIS A 533 7.53 -16.68 -21.93
CA HIS A 533 8.97 -16.42 -21.99
C HIS A 533 9.85 -17.66 -22.23
N ALA A 534 9.25 -18.78 -22.63
CA ALA A 534 9.91 -20.08 -22.82
C ALA A 534 11.05 -20.14 -23.87
N ARG A 535 11.38 -19.07 -24.59
CA ARG A 535 12.55 -19.02 -25.48
C ARG A 535 13.90 -18.88 -24.76
N GLY A 536 13.92 -18.85 -23.43
CA GLY A 536 15.12 -18.54 -22.62
C GLY A 536 15.88 -19.72 -21.98
N LEU A 537 15.35 -20.95 -21.99
CA LEU A 537 15.81 -22.06 -21.14
C LEU A 537 17.17 -22.69 -21.53
N ARG A 538 17.81 -22.23 -22.62
CA ARG A 538 19.21 -22.60 -22.93
C ARG A 538 20.16 -21.89 -21.97
N GLY A 539 20.60 -22.60 -20.94
CA GLY A 539 21.73 -22.22 -20.08
C GLY A 539 21.42 -22.02 -18.60
N LEU A 540 20.63 -22.95 -18.04
CA LEU A 540 20.24 -22.99 -16.63
C LEU A 540 21.03 -24.09 -15.91
N CYS A 541 21.63 -23.78 -14.76
CA CYS A 541 22.19 -24.78 -13.83
C CYS A 541 21.18 -25.03 -12.72
N LEU A 542 20.96 -26.28 -12.34
CA LEU A 542 20.21 -26.65 -11.14
C LEU A 542 21.15 -26.90 -9.97
#